data_AF-A0A2G8K335-F1
#
_entry.id   AF-A0A2G8K335-F1
#
_cell.length_a   1.000
_cell.length_b   1.000
_cell.length_c   1.000
_cell.angle_alpha   90.00
_cell.angle_beta   90.00
_cell.angle_gamma   90.00
#
_symmetry.space_group_name_H-M   'P 1'
#
loop_
_entity.id
_entity.type
_entity.pdbx_description
1 polymer ?
#
loop_
_entity_poly.entity_id
_entity_poly.type
_entity_poly.pdbx_seq_one_letter_code
_entity_poly.pdbx_strand_id
1 'polypeptide(L)'
;MEPVAFDEDRVSQLMQHMYSIKDIRAQTLQLEKLKVKVLEQCQEMKSEEGRFYDYKNELEVLEEERLAHVEELRQIHADMKAMETVIEEADEDRNRSLELAWNVFKEYNTLKETVNEGRYQLGLEEITPVSVGGDVIDKHYFKRMRSAFKKESNKMESRVTRERIVDDESNQKPNIFSIPSTSTSTSVLKVQIPPMKICQSCQQPIHRNAPVCPLCKAKNKSRHPKKVKRKHDDGENSA
;
A
#
# COMPACT_ATOMS: atom_id res chain seq x y z
N MET A 1 99.05 -49.22 -1.69
CA MET A 1 97.79 -48.53 -1.33
C MET A 1 97.75 -47.27 -2.16
N GLU A 2 97.12 -47.32 -3.32
CA GLU A 2 96.86 -46.11 -4.10
C GLU A 2 95.79 -45.27 -3.39
N PRO A 3 95.94 -43.95 -3.32
CA PRO A 3 94.94 -43.08 -2.72
C PRO A 3 93.75 -42.98 -3.68
N VAL A 4 92.58 -43.43 -3.25
CA VAL A 4 91.31 -43.21 -3.95
C VAL A 4 91.06 -41.71 -3.95
N ALA A 5 91.17 -41.06 -5.11
CA ALA A 5 90.80 -39.66 -5.28
C ALA A 5 89.33 -39.49 -4.90
N PHE A 6 89.06 -38.69 -3.87
CA PHE A 6 87.70 -38.30 -3.51
C PHE A 6 87.15 -37.41 -4.62
N ASP A 7 86.08 -37.84 -5.26
CA ASP A 7 85.41 -37.16 -6.37
C ASP A 7 84.58 -35.95 -5.82
N GLU A 8 85.27 -34.83 -5.58
CA GLU A 8 84.74 -33.59 -4.98
C GLU A 8 83.61 -32.96 -5.83
N ASP A 9 83.67 -33.15 -7.15
CA ASP A 9 82.63 -32.75 -8.09
C ASP A 9 81.34 -33.53 -7.88
N ARG A 10 81.45 -34.84 -7.63
CA ARG A 10 80.30 -35.69 -7.32
C ARG A 10 79.63 -35.31 -6.00
N VAL A 11 80.41 -34.90 -4.99
CA VAL A 11 79.87 -34.41 -3.71
C VAL A 11 79.15 -33.07 -3.88
N SER A 12 79.71 -32.17 -4.69
CA SER A 12 79.09 -30.87 -5.01
C SER A 12 77.77 -31.03 -5.78
N GLN A 13 77.72 -31.93 -6.77
CA GLN A 13 76.49 -32.30 -7.48
C GLN A 13 75.45 -32.89 -6.50
N LEU A 14 75.86 -33.78 -5.59
CA LEU A 14 74.96 -34.36 -4.60
C LEU A 14 74.36 -33.28 -3.67
N MET A 15 75.18 -32.32 -3.23
CA MET A 15 74.69 -31.19 -2.43
C MET A 15 73.71 -30.31 -3.22
N GLN A 16 73.99 -30.01 -4.48
CA GLN A 16 73.08 -29.25 -5.35
C GLN A 16 71.73 -29.99 -5.53
N HIS A 17 71.76 -31.30 -5.76
CA HIS A 17 70.54 -32.13 -5.81
C HIS A 17 69.75 -32.07 -4.51
N MET A 18 70.42 -32.12 -3.35
CA MET A 18 69.76 -31.99 -2.04
C MET A 18 69.07 -30.63 -1.86
N TYR A 19 69.70 -29.54 -2.28
CA TYR A 19 69.08 -28.20 -2.25
C TYR A 19 67.86 -28.14 -3.17
N SER A 20 67.96 -28.63 -4.41
CA SER A 20 66.83 -28.67 -5.33
C SER A 20 65.66 -29.50 -4.78
N ILE A 21 65.92 -30.65 -4.14
CA ILE A 21 64.88 -31.47 -3.52
C ILE A 21 64.18 -30.73 -2.36
N LYS A 22 64.94 -30.01 -1.53
CA LYS A 22 64.40 -29.20 -0.44
C LYS A 22 63.45 -28.11 -0.98
N ASP A 23 63.87 -27.42 -2.03
CA ASP A 23 63.08 -26.35 -2.66
C ASP A 23 61.82 -26.91 -3.33
N ILE A 24 61.95 -28.02 -4.08
CA ILE A 24 60.81 -28.74 -4.67
C ILE A 24 59.81 -29.12 -3.58
N ARG A 25 60.26 -29.70 -2.46
CA ARG A 25 59.37 -30.08 -1.35
C ARG A 25 58.62 -28.87 -0.78
N ALA A 26 59.31 -27.74 -0.60
CA ALA A 26 58.67 -26.51 -0.12
C ALA A 26 57.61 -26.00 -1.10
N GLN A 27 57.92 -26.00 -2.40
CA GLN A 27 56.99 -25.63 -3.47
C GLN A 27 55.80 -26.59 -3.56
N THR A 28 56.01 -27.91 -3.43
CA THR A 28 54.93 -28.91 -3.42
C THR A 28 53.95 -28.66 -2.27
N LEU A 29 54.44 -28.32 -1.07
CA LEU A 29 53.56 -27.99 0.06
C LEU A 29 52.74 -26.71 -0.18
N GLN A 30 53.34 -25.70 -0.81
CA GLN A 30 52.61 -24.48 -1.19
C GLN A 30 51.57 -24.77 -2.26
N LEU A 31 51.90 -25.60 -3.24
CA LEU A 31 51.01 -26.02 -4.31
C LEU A 31 49.79 -26.76 -3.76
N GLU A 32 49.97 -27.70 -2.82
CA GLU A 32 48.85 -28.41 -2.18
C GLU A 32 47.94 -27.45 -1.39
N LYS A 33 48.50 -26.46 -0.70
CA LYS A 33 47.70 -25.42 -0.03
C LYS A 33 46.89 -24.59 -1.03
N LEU A 34 47.49 -24.21 -2.15
CA LEU A 34 46.78 -23.47 -3.20
C LEU A 34 45.70 -24.31 -3.86
N LYS A 35 45.95 -25.61 -4.09
CA LYS A 35 44.97 -26.54 -4.64
C LYS A 35 43.70 -26.62 -3.79
N VAL A 36 43.83 -26.72 -2.46
CA VAL A 36 42.67 -26.70 -1.55
C VAL A 36 41.89 -25.40 -1.68
N LYS A 37 42.58 -24.25 -1.67
CA LYS A 37 41.93 -22.94 -1.84
C LYS A 37 41.19 -22.83 -3.18
N VAL A 38 41.77 -23.32 -4.27
CA VAL A 38 41.11 -23.31 -5.58
C VAL A 38 39.82 -24.14 -5.53
N LEU A 39 39.85 -25.32 -4.90
CA LEU A 39 38.65 -26.15 -4.75
C LEU A 39 37.55 -25.46 -3.92
N GLU A 40 37.92 -24.81 -2.81
CA GLU A 40 36.97 -24.05 -1.99
C GLU A 40 36.34 -22.88 -2.77
N GLN A 41 37.15 -22.11 -3.51
CA GLN A 41 36.64 -21.00 -4.33
C GLN A 41 35.71 -21.50 -5.44
N CYS A 42 36.02 -22.63 -6.09
CA CYS A 42 35.12 -23.24 -7.06
C CYS A 42 33.79 -23.69 -6.45
N GLN A 43 33.78 -24.14 -5.20
CA GLN A 43 32.55 -24.53 -4.49
C GLN A 43 31.71 -23.32 -4.09
N GLU A 44 32.33 -22.24 -3.59
CA GLU A 44 31.60 -21.02 -3.26
C GLU A 44 31.01 -20.40 -4.53
N MET A 45 31.77 -20.34 -5.63
CA MET A 45 31.28 -19.85 -6.92
C MET A 45 30.04 -20.62 -7.38
N LYS A 46 30.03 -21.95 -7.31
CA LYS A 46 28.85 -22.77 -7.64
C LYS A 46 27.66 -22.50 -6.72
N SER A 47 27.93 -22.26 -5.44
CA SER A 47 26.89 -21.93 -4.46
C SER A 47 26.29 -20.55 -4.74
N GLU A 48 27.13 -19.59 -5.14
CA GLU A 48 26.73 -18.25 -5.55
C GLU A 48 25.93 -18.27 -6.86
N GLU A 49 26.31 -19.08 -7.84
CA GLU A 49 25.52 -19.33 -9.05
C GLU A 49 24.10 -19.82 -8.70
N GLY A 50 23.98 -20.75 -7.75
CA GLY A 50 22.67 -21.20 -7.25
C GLY A 50 21.83 -20.06 -6.67
N ARG A 51 22.42 -19.29 -5.75
CA ARG A 51 21.73 -18.12 -5.14
C ARG A 51 21.32 -17.08 -6.18
N PHE A 52 22.13 -16.88 -7.23
CA PHE A 52 21.81 -15.97 -8.32
C PHE A 52 20.53 -16.39 -9.06
N TYR A 53 20.35 -17.68 -9.34
CA TYR A 53 19.12 -18.19 -9.93
C TYR A 53 17.91 -18.00 -9.00
N ASP A 54 18.07 -18.25 -7.70
CA ASP A 54 17.00 -18.04 -6.72
C ASP A 54 16.54 -16.57 -6.71
N TYR A 55 17.47 -15.61 -6.73
CA TYR A 55 17.13 -14.19 -6.77
C TYR A 55 16.45 -13.78 -8.07
N LYS A 56 16.86 -14.37 -9.20
CA LYS A 56 16.23 -14.12 -10.49
C LYS A 56 14.78 -14.65 -10.50
N ASN A 57 14.57 -15.84 -9.94
CA ASN A 57 13.23 -16.42 -9.82
C ASN A 57 12.34 -15.59 -8.88
N GLU A 58 12.87 -15.15 -7.74
CA GLU A 58 12.15 -14.25 -6.82
C GLU A 58 11.74 -12.95 -7.51
N LEU A 59 12.60 -12.38 -8.34
CA LEU A 59 12.27 -11.18 -9.12
C LEU A 59 11.10 -11.41 -10.08
N GLU A 60 11.07 -12.56 -10.76
CA GLU A 60 9.98 -12.94 -11.68
C GLU A 60 8.65 -13.09 -10.93
N VAL A 61 8.66 -13.77 -9.78
CA VAL A 61 7.47 -13.91 -8.91
C VAL A 61 6.96 -12.54 -8.45
N LEU A 62 7.85 -11.65 -8.01
CA LEU A 62 7.45 -10.30 -7.59
C LEU A 62 6.87 -9.47 -8.74
N GLU A 63 7.36 -9.65 -9.97
CA GLU A 63 6.78 -9.01 -11.15
C GLU A 63 5.38 -9.54 -11.47
N GLU A 64 5.16 -10.85 -11.34
CA GLU A 64 3.84 -11.48 -11.47
C GLU A 64 2.86 -10.96 -10.40
N GLU A 65 3.26 -10.91 -9.13
CA GLU A 65 2.46 -10.35 -8.04
C GLU A 65 2.09 -8.88 -8.30
N ARG A 66 3.04 -8.08 -8.79
CA ARG A 66 2.79 -6.67 -9.16
C ARG A 66 1.74 -6.56 -10.26
N LEU A 67 1.79 -7.42 -11.28
CA LEU A 67 0.80 -7.44 -12.35
C LEU A 67 -0.58 -7.87 -11.83
N ALA A 68 -0.63 -8.85 -10.94
CA ALA A 68 -1.88 -9.27 -10.30
C ALA A 68 -2.54 -8.12 -9.52
N HIS A 69 -1.79 -7.37 -8.70
CA HIS A 69 -2.32 -6.20 -7.99
C HIS A 69 -2.83 -5.10 -8.93
N VAL A 70 -2.16 -4.87 -10.08
CA VAL A 70 -2.63 -3.90 -11.08
C VAL A 70 -3.98 -4.32 -11.65
N GLU A 71 -4.19 -5.61 -11.90
CA GLU A 71 -5.46 -6.13 -12.41
C GLU A 71 -6.57 -6.06 -11.35
N GLU A 72 -6.26 -6.35 -10.08
CA GLU A 72 -7.20 -6.15 -8.96
C GLU A 72 -7.65 -4.69 -8.87
N LEU A 73 -6.71 -3.74 -8.96
CA LEU A 73 -7.04 -2.31 -9.00
C LEU A 73 -7.92 -2.00 -10.21
N ARG A 74 -7.62 -2.54 -11.39
CA ARG A 74 -8.45 -2.34 -12.60
C ARG A 74 -9.88 -2.84 -12.38
N GLN A 75 -10.06 -3.98 -11.72
CA GLN A 75 -11.37 -4.54 -11.41
C GLN A 75 -12.13 -3.65 -10.42
N ILE A 76 -11.47 -3.17 -9.35
CA ILE A 76 -12.09 -2.24 -8.39
C ILE A 76 -12.59 -0.96 -9.09
N HIS A 77 -11.80 -0.41 -10.02
CA HIS A 77 -12.22 0.76 -10.80
C HIS A 77 -13.44 0.46 -11.68
N ALA A 78 -13.49 -0.72 -12.29
CA ALA A 78 -14.63 -1.15 -13.10
C ALA A 78 -15.90 -1.31 -12.23
N ASP A 79 -15.78 -1.93 -11.06
CA ASP A 79 -16.88 -2.12 -10.12
C ASP A 79 -17.38 -0.78 -9.57
N MET A 80 -16.47 0.15 -9.26
CA MET A 80 -16.83 1.52 -8.87
C MET A 80 -17.64 2.20 -9.96
N LYS A 81 -17.21 2.10 -11.23
CA LYS A 81 -17.94 2.67 -12.36
C LYS A 81 -19.32 2.04 -12.54
N ALA A 82 -19.43 0.72 -12.39
CA ALA A 82 -20.72 0.03 -12.44
C ALA A 82 -21.67 0.52 -11.34
N MET A 83 -21.16 0.71 -10.12
CA MET A 83 -21.96 1.25 -9.01
C MET A 83 -22.37 2.71 -9.23
N GLU A 84 -21.53 3.54 -9.84
CA GLU A 84 -21.91 4.91 -10.25
C GLU A 84 -23.11 4.88 -11.22
N THR A 85 -23.08 4.00 -12.23
CA THR A 85 -24.19 3.84 -13.18
C THR A 85 -25.48 3.40 -12.47
N VAL A 86 -25.42 2.41 -11.57
CA VAL A 86 -26.59 1.96 -10.80
C VAL A 86 -27.20 3.08 -9.96
N ILE A 87 -26.36 3.95 -9.38
CA ILE A 87 -26.83 5.11 -8.60
C ILE A 87 -27.52 6.13 -9.50
N GLU A 88 -26.96 6.42 -10.68
CA GLU A 88 -27.55 7.32 -11.68
C GLU A 88 -28.93 6.80 -12.14
N GLU A 89 -29.02 5.52 -12.53
CA GLU A 89 -30.27 4.87 -12.93
C GLU A 89 -31.33 4.92 -11.81
N ALA A 90 -30.93 4.68 -10.56
CA ALA A 90 -31.83 4.74 -9.42
C ALA A 90 -32.36 6.17 -9.15
N ASP A 91 -31.56 7.23 -9.37
CA ASP A 91 -32.07 8.60 -9.27
C ASP A 91 -33.05 8.94 -10.40
N GLU A 92 -32.78 8.48 -11.61
CA GLU A 92 -33.70 8.62 -12.74
C GLU A 92 -35.04 7.92 -12.46
N ASP A 93 -35.02 6.68 -11.99
CA ASP A 93 -36.22 5.92 -11.59
C ASP A 93 -37.04 6.63 -10.53
N ARG A 94 -36.37 7.15 -9.51
CA ARG A 94 -37.00 7.93 -8.44
C ARG A 94 -37.62 9.21 -8.99
N ASN A 95 -36.94 9.92 -9.89
CA ASN A 95 -37.45 11.14 -10.52
C ASN A 95 -38.68 10.84 -11.38
N ARG A 96 -38.65 9.75 -12.16
CA ARG A 96 -39.81 9.25 -12.92
C ARG A 96 -40.99 8.94 -12.01
N SER A 97 -40.76 8.21 -10.93
CA SER A 97 -41.80 7.85 -9.95
C SER A 97 -42.42 9.08 -9.28
N LEU A 98 -41.61 10.08 -8.95
CA LEU A 98 -42.08 11.33 -8.36
C LEU A 98 -42.94 12.14 -9.34
N GLU A 99 -42.59 12.17 -10.63
CA GLU A 99 -43.39 12.83 -11.66
C GLU A 99 -44.72 12.11 -11.91
N LEU A 100 -44.73 10.77 -11.93
CA LEU A 100 -45.96 9.99 -12.00
C LEU A 100 -46.89 10.28 -10.83
N ALA A 101 -46.36 10.26 -9.59
CA ALA A 101 -47.14 10.57 -8.40
C ALA A 101 -47.67 12.02 -8.42
N TRP A 102 -46.89 12.97 -8.94
CA TRP A 102 -47.32 14.35 -9.13
C TRP A 102 -48.48 14.48 -10.13
N ASN A 103 -48.44 13.74 -11.24
CA ASN A 103 -49.52 13.75 -12.24
C ASN A 103 -50.80 13.13 -11.69
N VAL A 104 -50.71 12.00 -10.98
CA VAL A 104 -51.86 11.40 -10.29
C VAL A 104 -52.45 12.37 -9.25
N PHE A 105 -51.61 13.09 -8.51
CA PHE A 105 -52.09 14.11 -7.57
C PHE A 105 -52.85 15.26 -8.26
N LYS A 106 -52.40 15.70 -9.45
CA LYS A 106 -53.13 16.70 -10.24
C LYS A 106 -54.51 16.18 -10.64
N GLU A 107 -54.57 14.96 -11.17
CA GLU A 107 -55.84 14.31 -11.56
C GLU A 107 -56.79 14.17 -10.36
N TYR A 108 -56.26 13.73 -9.22
CA TYR A 108 -57.01 13.66 -7.95
C TYR A 108 -57.58 15.02 -7.56
N ASN A 109 -56.80 16.11 -7.60
CA ASN A 109 -57.31 17.42 -7.21
C ASN A 109 -58.40 17.93 -8.13
N THR A 110 -58.23 17.80 -9.45
CA THR A 110 -59.27 18.19 -10.42
C THR A 110 -60.58 17.46 -10.14
N LEU A 111 -60.51 16.16 -9.88
CA LEU A 111 -61.70 15.37 -9.54
C LEU A 111 -62.26 15.74 -8.17
N LYS A 112 -61.40 15.94 -7.16
CA LYS A 112 -61.79 16.35 -5.81
C LYS A 112 -62.55 17.68 -5.84
N GLU A 113 -62.08 18.66 -6.60
CA GLU A 113 -62.76 19.96 -6.79
C GLU A 113 -64.16 19.77 -7.41
N THR A 114 -64.26 18.95 -8.45
CA THR A 114 -65.54 18.62 -9.09
C THR A 114 -66.52 17.96 -8.11
N VAL A 115 -66.04 17.04 -7.28
CA VAL A 115 -66.88 16.36 -6.28
C VAL A 115 -67.26 17.32 -5.14
N ASN A 116 -66.33 18.16 -4.68
CA ASN A 116 -66.60 19.15 -3.65
C ASN A 116 -67.66 20.17 -4.10
N GLU A 117 -67.65 20.59 -5.36
CA GLU A 117 -68.70 21.42 -5.95
C GLU A 117 -70.07 20.74 -5.86
N GLY A 118 -70.17 19.47 -6.24
CA GLY A 118 -71.41 18.68 -6.09
C GLY A 118 -71.86 18.51 -4.63
N ARG A 119 -70.91 18.35 -3.70
CA ARG A 119 -71.20 18.26 -2.25
C ARG A 119 -71.71 19.59 -1.69
N TYR A 120 -71.12 20.70 -2.13
CA TYR A 120 -71.51 22.05 -1.73
C TYR A 120 -72.96 22.35 -2.12
N GLN A 121 -73.38 21.96 -3.32
CA GLN A 121 -74.77 22.12 -3.79
C GLN A 121 -75.79 21.34 -2.94
N LEU A 122 -75.35 20.30 -2.23
CA LEU A 122 -76.17 19.50 -1.31
C LEU A 122 -76.01 19.90 0.16
N GLY A 123 -75.23 20.95 0.47
CA GLY A 123 -74.94 21.39 1.84
C GLY A 123 -74.05 20.42 2.63
N LEU A 124 -73.28 19.57 1.94
CA LEU A 124 -72.33 18.63 2.56
C LEU A 124 -70.94 19.26 2.72
N GLU A 125 -70.23 18.87 3.78
CA GLU A 125 -68.85 19.31 4.04
C GLU A 125 -67.86 18.77 2.99
N GLU A 126 -66.81 19.52 2.69
CA GLU A 126 -65.78 19.14 1.74
C GLU A 126 -65.04 17.84 2.11
N ILE A 127 -64.51 17.17 1.08
CA ILE A 127 -63.67 16.00 1.27
C ILE A 127 -62.33 16.40 1.90
N THR A 128 -61.98 15.72 3.00
CA THR A 128 -60.70 15.86 3.69
C THR A 128 -59.54 15.61 2.72
N PRO A 129 -58.49 16.45 2.73
CA PRO A 129 -57.33 16.25 1.87
C PRO A 129 -56.59 14.95 2.21
N VAL A 130 -56.04 14.30 1.18
CA VAL A 130 -55.28 13.07 1.36
C VAL A 130 -53.99 13.35 2.13
N SER A 131 -53.66 12.47 3.08
CA SER A 131 -52.47 12.58 3.93
C SER A 131 -51.77 11.24 4.07
N VAL A 132 -50.45 11.27 4.26
CA VAL A 132 -49.61 10.09 4.48
C VAL A 132 -48.71 10.36 5.68
N GLY A 133 -48.80 9.53 6.72
CA GLY A 133 -47.98 9.68 7.92
C GLY A 133 -48.22 10.99 8.69
N GLY A 134 -49.41 11.60 8.54
CA GLY A 134 -49.74 12.90 9.13
C GLY A 134 -49.42 14.11 8.25
N ASP A 135 -48.69 13.92 7.15
CA ASP A 135 -48.40 14.98 6.18
C ASP A 135 -49.51 15.06 5.13
N VAL A 136 -50.08 16.26 4.97
CA VAL A 136 -50.99 16.54 3.86
C VAL A 136 -50.21 16.47 2.55
N ILE A 137 -50.73 15.69 1.60
CA ILE A 137 -50.19 15.62 0.25
C ILE A 137 -50.66 16.87 -0.49
N ASP A 138 -49.77 17.83 -0.59
CA ASP A 138 -49.97 19.08 -1.31
C ASP A 138 -48.85 19.31 -2.33
N LYS A 139 -48.89 20.43 -3.06
CA LYS A 139 -47.80 20.80 -3.98
C LYS A 139 -46.44 20.89 -3.26
N HIS A 140 -46.43 21.28 -1.99
CA HIS A 140 -45.20 21.41 -1.23
C HIS A 140 -44.64 20.06 -0.78
N TYR A 141 -45.47 19.02 -0.59
CA TYR A 141 -45.06 17.66 -0.26
C TYR A 141 -44.05 17.12 -1.29
N PHE A 142 -44.39 17.18 -2.58
CA PHE A 142 -43.50 16.74 -3.66
C PHE A 142 -42.23 17.59 -3.77
N LYS A 143 -42.34 18.91 -3.54
CA LYS A 143 -41.17 19.81 -3.51
C LYS A 143 -40.22 19.45 -2.36
N ARG A 144 -40.76 19.18 -1.16
CA ARG A 144 -39.97 18.75 0.01
C ARG A 144 -39.28 17.41 -0.27
N MET A 145 -39.97 16.44 -0.86
CA MET A 145 -39.37 15.16 -1.24
C MET A 145 -38.17 15.32 -2.18
N ARG A 146 -38.31 16.15 -3.23
CA ARG A 146 -37.22 16.41 -4.19
C ARG A 146 -36.03 17.10 -3.51
N SER A 147 -36.27 18.07 -2.63
CA SER A 147 -35.22 18.78 -1.90
C SER A 147 -34.51 17.91 -0.84
N ALA A 148 -35.26 17.08 -0.12
CA ALA A 148 -34.71 16.17 0.89
C ALA A 148 -33.73 15.17 0.26
N PHE A 149 -34.10 14.59 -0.88
CA PHE A 149 -33.23 13.66 -1.60
C PHE A 149 -31.95 14.33 -2.10
N LYS A 150 -32.06 15.54 -2.69
CA LYS A 150 -30.89 16.27 -3.19
C LYS A 150 -29.88 16.62 -2.08
N LYS A 151 -30.38 16.94 -0.88
CA LYS A 151 -29.53 17.19 0.29
C LYS A 151 -28.79 15.93 0.73
N GLU A 152 -29.45 14.77 0.71
CA GLU A 152 -28.82 13.50 1.08
C GLU A 152 -27.78 13.04 0.06
N SER A 153 -28.06 13.20 -1.24
CA SER A 153 -27.12 12.89 -2.32
C SER A 153 -25.81 13.70 -2.19
N ASN A 154 -25.91 15.02 -2.04
CA ASN A 154 -24.74 15.90 -1.85
C ASN A 154 -23.93 15.54 -0.58
N LYS A 155 -24.62 15.10 0.48
CA LYS A 155 -23.96 14.69 1.73
C LYS A 155 -23.17 13.39 1.53
N MET A 156 -23.69 12.43 0.77
CA MET A 156 -22.98 11.19 0.45
C MET A 156 -21.72 11.49 -0.37
N GLU A 157 -21.84 12.29 -1.42
CA GLU A 157 -20.73 12.67 -2.31
C GLU A 157 -19.58 13.33 -1.52
N SER A 158 -19.91 14.19 -0.55
CA SER A 158 -18.91 14.82 0.32
C SER A 158 -18.13 13.86 1.23
N ARG A 159 -18.70 12.68 1.58
CA ARG A 159 -17.99 11.65 2.36
C ARG A 159 -16.99 10.92 1.49
N VAL A 160 -17.38 10.57 0.27
CA VAL A 160 -16.50 9.86 -0.69
C VAL A 160 -15.32 10.74 -1.08
N THR A 161 -15.52 12.04 -1.30
CA THR A 161 -14.42 12.97 -1.63
C THR A 161 -13.43 13.16 -0.48
N ARG A 162 -13.87 13.10 0.78
CA ARG A 162 -12.96 13.17 1.94
C ARG A 162 -12.05 11.95 2.07
N GLU A 163 -12.52 10.78 1.66
CA GLU A 163 -11.73 9.54 1.68
C GLU A 163 -10.78 9.47 0.47
N ARG A 164 -11.12 10.07 -0.68
CA ARG A 164 -10.24 10.11 -1.87
C ARG A 164 -9.00 11.02 -1.76
N ILE A 165 -8.97 11.98 -0.83
CA ILE A 165 -7.84 12.93 -0.69
C ILE A 165 -6.58 12.27 -0.11
N VAL A 166 -6.64 11.00 0.32
CA VAL A 166 -5.47 10.30 0.88
C VAL A 166 -4.55 9.69 -0.19
N ASP A 167 -4.96 9.66 -1.47
CA ASP A 167 -4.27 8.90 -2.53
C ASP A 167 -3.81 9.74 -3.75
N ASP A 168 -3.52 11.03 -3.59
CA ASP A 168 -2.89 11.84 -4.65
C ASP A 168 -1.56 12.47 -4.21
N GLU A 169 -0.52 11.64 -4.12
CA GLU A 169 0.87 12.08 -4.16
C GLU A 169 1.68 11.18 -5.11
N SER A 170 1.77 11.62 -6.36
CA SER A 170 2.90 11.49 -7.30
C SER A 170 3.81 10.25 -7.24
N ASN A 171 3.87 9.53 -8.37
CA ASN A 171 5.06 8.96 -9.01
C ASN A 171 6.39 9.13 -8.26
N GLN A 172 6.65 8.27 -7.26
CA GLN A 172 7.97 7.99 -6.70
C GLN A 172 8.01 6.52 -6.27
N LYS A 173 8.99 5.80 -6.83
CA LYS A 173 9.59 4.50 -6.46
C LYS A 173 8.90 3.68 -5.35
N PRO A 174 8.74 2.35 -5.52
CA PRO A 174 8.02 1.54 -4.55
C PRO A 174 8.77 1.53 -3.22
N ASN A 175 8.25 2.29 -2.26
CA ASN A 175 8.58 2.15 -0.86
C ASN A 175 7.37 1.51 -0.20
N ILE A 176 7.58 0.26 0.19
CA ILE A 176 6.62 -0.59 0.86
C ILE A 176 6.22 0.07 2.19
N PHE A 177 4.90 -0.03 2.47
CA PHE A 177 4.20 0.21 3.74
C PHE A 177 3.61 1.60 3.99
N SER A 178 2.27 1.68 3.89
CA SER A 178 1.36 1.96 5.02
C SER A 178 -0.10 1.91 4.57
N ILE A 179 -0.92 1.00 5.13
CA ILE A 179 -2.38 1.22 5.26
C ILE A 179 -2.80 0.88 6.71
N PRO A 180 -3.55 1.76 7.39
CA PRO A 180 -4.22 1.46 8.66
C PRO A 180 -5.59 0.80 8.45
N SER A 181 -5.92 -0.12 9.34
CA SER A 181 -7.17 -0.90 9.31
C SER A 181 -8.35 -0.13 9.93
N THR A 182 -9.52 -0.21 9.29
CA THR A 182 -10.83 -0.14 9.98
C THR A 182 -11.81 -1.16 9.39
N SER A 183 -12.37 -1.98 10.28
CA SER A 183 -13.41 -3.03 10.16
C SER A 183 -14.50 -2.78 9.11
N THR A 184 -15.03 -3.76 8.37
CA THR A 184 -15.81 -4.96 8.77
C THR A 184 -16.04 -5.74 7.46
N SER A 185 -15.67 -7.01 7.27
CA SER A 185 -16.52 -8.19 7.50
C SER A 185 -15.80 -9.46 6.99
N THR A 186 -16.11 -10.57 7.65
CA THR A 186 -15.71 -11.99 7.48
C THR A 186 -15.32 -12.51 6.09
N SER A 187 -14.07 -12.98 5.93
CA SER A 187 -13.73 -14.37 5.57
C SER A 187 -12.20 -14.60 5.64
N VAL A 188 -11.82 -15.84 5.96
CA VAL A 188 -10.50 -16.22 6.49
C VAL A 188 -9.58 -16.68 5.36
N LEU A 189 -8.50 -15.95 5.09
CA LEU A 189 -7.30 -16.45 4.40
C LEU A 189 -6.08 -16.19 5.30
N LYS A 190 -5.39 -17.26 5.70
CA LYS A 190 -4.24 -17.24 6.62
C LYS A 190 -3.03 -16.58 5.97
N VAL A 191 -2.92 -15.25 6.06
CA VAL A 191 -1.63 -14.57 5.93
C VAL A 191 -0.86 -14.78 7.22
N GLN A 192 0.24 -15.52 7.18
CA GLN A 192 1.17 -15.62 8.31
C GLN A 192 1.78 -14.24 8.57
N ILE A 193 1.26 -13.54 9.58
CA ILE A 193 1.79 -12.24 10.01
C ILE A 193 3.21 -12.50 10.57
N PRO A 194 4.26 -11.85 10.03
CA PRO A 194 5.63 -12.08 10.47
C PRO A 194 5.82 -11.68 11.94
N PRO A 195 6.64 -12.41 12.72
CA PRO A 195 6.76 -12.21 14.16
C PRO A 195 7.31 -10.81 14.48
N MET A 196 6.50 -9.99 15.16
CA MET A 196 6.86 -8.64 15.59
C MET A 196 7.99 -8.66 16.63
N LYS A 197 8.88 -7.66 16.59
CA LYS A 197 9.90 -7.44 17.64
C LYS A 197 9.40 -6.37 18.61
N ILE A 198 9.84 -6.39 19.87
CA ILE A 198 9.50 -5.31 20.83
C ILE A 198 10.53 -4.18 20.81
N CYS A 199 10.05 -2.95 20.99
CA CYS A 199 10.87 -1.76 21.14
C CYS A 199 11.74 -1.85 22.39
N GLN A 200 13.05 -1.67 22.26
CA GLN A 200 13.97 -1.78 23.40
C GLN A 200 13.75 -0.71 24.49
N SER A 201 13.08 0.41 24.17
CA SER A 201 12.86 1.51 25.11
C SER A 201 11.51 1.45 25.84
N CYS A 202 10.45 0.97 25.18
CA CYS A 202 9.10 0.99 25.74
C CYS A 202 8.34 -0.33 25.58
N GLN A 203 9.00 -1.36 25.04
CA GLN A 203 8.49 -2.72 24.87
C GLN A 203 7.24 -2.84 23.96
N GLN A 204 6.80 -1.75 23.33
CA GLN A 204 5.73 -1.77 22.34
C GLN A 204 6.15 -2.55 21.09
N PRO A 205 5.23 -3.25 20.41
CA PRO A 205 5.54 -4.02 19.22
C PRO A 205 5.96 -3.09 18.07
N ILE A 206 7.03 -3.45 17.37
CA ILE A 206 7.62 -2.70 16.26
C ILE A 206 7.98 -3.65 15.12
N HIS A 207 8.08 -3.09 13.92
CA HIS A 207 8.52 -3.81 12.74
C HIS A 207 9.89 -4.47 12.98
N ARG A 208 10.09 -5.68 12.46
CA ARG A 208 11.23 -6.56 12.77
C ARG A 208 12.61 -5.90 12.55
N ASN A 209 12.68 -4.96 11.59
CA ASN A 209 13.89 -4.24 11.22
C ASN A 209 14.05 -2.86 11.90
N ALA A 210 13.11 -2.45 12.76
CA ALA A 210 13.22 -1.19 13.50
C ALA A 210 13.95 -1.42 14.84
N PRO A 211 14.92 -0.56 15.21
CA PRO A 211 15.59 -0.66 16.52
C PRO A 211 14.76 -0.08 17.67
N VAL A 212 13.92 0.92 17.41
CA VAL A 212 13.06 1.61 18.39
C VAL A 212 11.76 2.09 17.74
N CYS A 213 10.69 2.26 18.51
CA CYS A 213 9.40 2.74 18.00
C CYS A 213 9.45 4.22 17.59
N PRO A 214 8.53 4.69 16.72
CA PRO A 214 8.50 6.08 16.24
C PRO A 214 8.44 7.11 17.38
N LEU A 215 7.67 6.80 18.43
CA LEU A 215 7.49 7.68 19.59
C LEU A 215 8.77 7.81 20.42
N CYS A 216 9.48 6.70 20.67
CA CYS A 216 10.76 6.71 21.37
C CYS A 216 11.86 7.35 20.53
N LYS A 217 11.85 7.15 19.21
CA LYS A 217 12.76 7.81 18.27
C LYS A 217 12.61 9.33 18.31
N ALA A 218 11.37 9.82 18.31
CA ALA A 218 11.08 11.26 18.42
C ALA A 218 11.51 11.84 19.77
N LYS A 219 11.23 11.15 20.89
CA LYS A 219 11.66 11.58 22.23
C LYS A 219 13.17 11.65 22.39
N ASN A 220 13.93 10.73 21.77
CA ASN A 220 15.39 10.75 21.85
C ASN A 220 16.00 11.89 21.01
N LYS A 221 15.44 12.18 19.84
CA LYS A 221 15.89 13.29 18.97
C LYS A 221 15.74 14.66 19.62
N SER A 222 14.77 14.83 20.52
CA SER A 222 14.53 16.06 21.29
C SER A 222 15.62 16.37 22.33
N ARG A 223 16.45 15.40 22.73
CA ARG A 223 17.47 15.61 23.77
C ARG A 223 18.79 16.18 23.25
N HIS A 224 19.01 16.13 21.93
CA HIS A 224 20.19 16.68 21.27
C HIS A 224 19.79 17.59 20.12
N PRO A 225 19.38 18.85 20.39
CA PRO A 225 19.20 19.82 19.33
C PRO A 225 20.55 20.06 18.64
N LYS A 226 20.63 19.76 17.33
CA LYS A 226 21.77 20.18 16.51
C LYS A 226 21.84 21.70 16.56
N LYS A 227 22.96 22.25 17.05
CA LYS A 227 23.22 23.70 17.09
C LYS A 227 23.04 24.26 15.68
N VAL A 228 22.01 25.07 15.48
CA VAL A 228 21.83 25.85 14.25
C VAL A 228 22.92 26.94 14.26
N LYS A 229 23.80 26.92 13.25
CA LYS A 229 24.86 27.90 13.06
C LYS A 229 24.19 29.24 12.70
N ARG A 230 24.27 30.24 13.59
CA ARG A 230 23.74 31.60 13.34
C ARG A 230 24.51 32.24 12.17
N LYS A 231 23.79 32.79 11.20
CA LYS A 231 24.35 33.68 10.16
C LYS A 231 24.66 35.04 10.82
N HIS A 232 25.86 35.56 10.56
CA HIS A 232 26.27 36.92 10.93
C HIS A 232 25.58 37.89 9.95
N ASP A 233 24.96 38.94 10.49
CA ASP A 233 24.38 40.06 9.76
C ASP A 233 25.29 41.26 10.06
N ASP A 234 26.07 41.70 9.09
CA ASP A 234 26.93 42.88 9.19
C ASP A 234 26.26 44.04 8.48
N GLY A 235 25.56 44.87 9.26
CA GLY A 235 25.15 46.21 8.87
C GLY A 235 25.72 47.21 9.88
N GLU A 236 26.91 47.74 9.60
CA GLU A 236 27.39 48.98 10.23
C GLU A 236 27.60 50.07 9.19
N ASN A 237 26.82 51.12 9.42
CA ASN A 237 26.81 52.43 8.80
C ASN A 237 27.96 53.28 9.38
N SER A 238 28.71 54.04 8.56
CA SER A 238 29.30 55.35 8.91
C SER A 238 30.17 55.90 7.77
N ALA A 239 29.65 56.89 7.02
CA ALA A 239 30.27 58.18 6.67
C ALA A 239 29.45 58.86 5.55
#